data_AF-A0A4Z0BYN5-F1
#
_entry.id   AF-A0A4Z0BYN5-F1
#
_cell.length_a   1.000
_cell.length_b   1.000
_cell.length_c   1.000
_cell.angle_alpha   90.00
_cell.angle_beta   90.00
_cell.angle_gamma   90.00
#
_symmetry.space_group_name_H-M   'P 1'
#
loop_
_entity.id
_entity.type
_entity.pdbx_description
1 polymer ?
#
loop_
_entity_poly.entity_id
_entity_poly.type
_entity_poly.pdbx_seq_one_letter_code
_entity_poly.pdbx_strand_id
1 'polypeptide(L)'
;MTPPAEFEEAPPHRGERQPPRAWGAQVFQDIEWRRFESLCSRLFTQAGFDVRPQSHGPEGGVDIWLHSRSAQGPIGVVQCKHWRVRPVGVQQLREFVSLMASHNLARGTYITTSTFTADALRFARERGIDTLDGEGLLQLIAQRSSEQQQSLLAHAYEGEYWRPTCGSCGLKMVEVSPRTGGAGFWGCADLPRCRFTLPVVPQA
;
A
#
# COMPACT_ATOMS: atom_id res chain seq x y z
N MET A 1 4.80 -50.44 4.40
CA MET A 1 4.34 -49.59 3.27
C MET A 1 4.20 -48.18 3.82
N THR A 2 5.18 -47.33 3.54
CA THR A 2 5.16 -45.90 3.92
C THR A 2 4.27 -45.17 2.92
N PRO A 3 3.26 -44.37 3.34
CA PRO A 3 2.49 -43.57 2.42
C PRO A 3 3.41 -42.57 1.69
N PRO A 4 3.17 -42.26 0.41
CA PRO A 4 3.96 -41.28 -0.32
C PRO A 4 3.78 -39.90 0.34
N ALA A 5 4.87 -39.14 0.42
CA ALA A 5 4.85 -37.75 0.86
C ALA A 5 3.85 -36.97 0.00
N GLU A 6 2.88 -36.33 0.65
CA GLU A 6 1.96 -35.39 0.03
C GLU A 6 2.81 -34.29 -0.62
N PHE A 7 2.75 -34.20 -1.96
CA PHE A 7 3.29 -33.05 -2.66
C PHE A 7 2.44 -31.85 -2.25
N GLU A 8 2.93 -31.03 -1.32
CA GLU A 8 2.34 -29.70 -1.08
C GLU A 8 2.34 -28.95 -2.41
N GLU A 9 1.16 -28.80 -3.01
CA GLU A 9 0.98 -28.00 -4.22
C GLU A 9 1.51 -26.59 -3.96
N ALA A 10 2.34 -26.09 -4.87
CA ALA A 10 2.84 -24.72 -4.79
C ALA A 10 1.64 -23.77 -4.66
N PRO A 11 1.68 -22.80 -3.72
CA PRO A 11 0.53 -21.95 -3.47
C PRO A 11 0.09 -21.25 -4.76
N PRO A 12 -1.23 -21.12 -5.00
CA PRO A 12 -1.74 -20.55 -6.22
C PRO A 12 -1.15 -19.17 -6.45
N HIS A 13 -0.81 -18.90 -7.71
CA HIS A 13 -0.34 -17.60 -8.15
C HIS A 13 -1.34 -16.55 -7.65
N ARG A 14 -0.84 -15.40 -7.15
CA ARG A 14 -1.69 -14.43 -6.44
C ARG A 14 -2.94 -14.03 -7.20
N GLY A 15 -2.87 -13.96 -8.53
CA GLY A 15 -4.05 -13.62 -9.35
C GLY A 15 -5.15 -14.66 -9.40
N GLU A 16 -4.88 -15.87 -8.95
CA GLU A 16 -5.81 -17.00 -8.90
C GLU A 16 -6.34 -17.22 -7.48
N ARG A 17 -5.83 -16.49 -6.49
CA ARG A 17 -6.33 -16.57 -5.11
C ARG A 17 -7.73 -16.01 -5.06
N GLN A 18 -8.64 -16.78 -4.46
CA GLN A 18 -9.96 -16.28 -4.17
C GLN A 18 -9.86 -15.22 -3.06
N PRO A 19 -10.55 -14.07 -3.18
CA PRO A 19 -10.62 -13.10 -2.11
C PRO A 19 -11.10 -13.77 -0.81
N PRO A 20 -10.45 -13.53 0.33
CA PRO A 20 -10.90 -14.08 1.59
C PRO A 20 -12.30 -13.54 1.94
N ARG A 21 -13.03 -14.26 2.79
CA ARG A 21 -14.36 -13.83 3.27
C ARG A 21 -14.30 -12.85 4.46
N ALA A 22 -13.13 -12.68 5.04
CA ALA A 22 -12.90 -11.86 6.22
C ALA A 22 -11.58 -11.10 6.10
N TRP A 23 -11.47 -10.00 6.84
CA TRP A 23 -10.25 -9.21 6.92
C TRP A 23 -9.15 -9.94 7.69
N GLY A 24 -7.92 -9.80 7.21
CA GLY A 24 -6.72 -10.31 7.85
C GLY A 24 -5.47 -9.79 7.13
N ALA A 25 -4.30 -10.02 7.73
CA ALA A 25 -3.02 -9.58 7.18
C ALA A 25 -2.77 -10.11 5.75
N GLN A 26 -3.36 -11.25 5.40
CA GLN A 26 -3.28 -11.84 4.06
C GLN A 26 -3.75 -10.87 2.97
N VAL A 27 -4.76 -10.03 3.23
CA VAL A 27 -5.27 -9.06 2.25
C VAL A 27 -4.15 -8.10 1.82
N PHE A 28 -3.40 -7.58 2.78
CA PHE A 28 -2.25 -6.70 2.49
C PHE A 28 -1.11 -7.44 1.81
N GLN A 29 -0.96 -8.73 2.08
CA GLN A 29 0.05 -9.54 1.43
C GLN A 29 -0.32 -9.82 -0.03
N ASP A 30 -1.59 -10.01 -0.38
CA ASP A 30 -2.02 -10.38 -1.73
C ASP A 30 -2.01 -9.20 -2.70
N ILE A 31 -2.50 -8.05 -2.24
CA ILE A 31 -2.66 -6.85 -3.07
C ILE A 31 -1.32 -6.15 -3.33
N GLU A 32 -1.24 -5.46 -4.47
CA GLU A 32 -0.13 -4.60 -4.85
C GLU A 32 -0.24 -3.19 -4.25
N TRP A 33 0.86 -2.45 -4.30
CA TRP A 33 1.03 -1.17 -3.61
C TRP A 33 -0.04 -0.13 -4.01
N ARG A 34 -0.44 -0.07 -5.27
CA ARG A 34 -1.45 0.90 -5.74
C ARG A 34 -2.87 0.52 -5.29
N ARG A 35 -3.17 -0.77 -5.18
CA ARG A 35 -4.42 -1.22 -4.54
C ARG A 35 -4.44 -0.88 -3.06
N PHE A 36 -3.30 -0.99 -2.37
CA PHE A 36 -3.18 -0.59 -0.96
C PHE A 36 -3.43 0.92 -0.76
N GLU A 37 -2.85 1.79 -1.60
CA GLU A 37 -3.13 3.23 -1.59
C GLU A 37 -4.62 3.53 -1.86
N SER A 38 -5.20 2.83 -2.82
CA SER A 38 -6.62 2.97 -3.17
C SER A 38 -7.54 2.50 -2.03
N LEU A 39 -7.18 1.41 -1.35
CA LEU A 39 -7.87 0.93 -0.15
C LEU A 39 -7.81 1.97 0.98
N CYS A 40 -6.64 2.53 1.25
CA CYS A 40 -6.49 3.60 2.24
C CYS A 40 -7.36 4.80 1.88
N SER A 41 -7.37 5.22 0.61
CA SER A 41 -8.24 6.30 0.11
C SER A 41 -9.71 6.03 0.42
N ARG A 42 -10.18 4.81 0.11
CA ARG A 42 -11.57 4.41 0.38
C ARG A 42 -11.89 4.39 1.88
N LEU A 43 -10.95 4.00 2.72
CA LEU A 43 -11.10 4.01 4.18
C LEU A 43 -11.28 5.45 4.72
N PHE A 44 -10.51 6.42 4.23
CA PHE A 44 -10.70 7.83 4.59
C PHE A 44 -12.00 8.41 4.03
N THR A 45 -12.40 8.01 2.82
CA THR A 45 -13.73 8.40 2.29
C THR A 45 -14.86 7.87 3.18
N GLN A 46 -14.78 6.63 3.66
CA GLN A 46 -15.76 6.08 4.61
C GLN A 46 -15.74 6.78 5.97
N ALA A 47 -14.62 7.43 6.33
CA ALA A 47 -14.52 8.28 7.52
C ALA A 47 -15.08 9.70 7.31
N GLY A 48 -15.56 10.03 6.11
CA GLY A 48 -16.23 11.31 5.80
C GLY A 48 -15.33 12.39 5.21
N PHE A 49 -14.08 12.09 4.88
CA PHE A 49 -13.18 13.04 4.22
C PHE A 49 -13.48 13.16 2.72
N ASP A 50 -13.32 14.36 2.16
CA ASP A 50 -13.17 14.53 0.71
C ASP A 50 -11.73 14.16 0.34
N VAL A 51 -11.57 13.05 -0.39
CA VAL A 51 -10.28 12.43 -0.66
C VAL A 51 -9.86 12.71 -2.09
N ARG A 52 -8.68 13.33 -2.27
CA ARG A 52 -8.09 13.56 -3.59
C ARG A 52 -6.78 12.79 -3.72
N PRO A 53 -6.75 11.70 -4.50
CA PRO A 53 -5.52 10.96 -4.74
C PRO A 53 -4.56 11.78 -5.59
N GLN A 54 -3.26 11.72 -5.30
CA GLN A 54 -2.26 12.33 -6.17
C GLN A 54 -1.98 11.43 -7.38
N SER A 55 -1.83 12.06 -8.55
CA SER A 55 -1.45 11.37 -9.79
C SER A 55 0.04 10.99 -9.79
N HIS A 56 0.37 9.88 -10.44
CA HIS A 56 1.70 9.30 -10.50
C HIS A 56 2.77 10.27 -10.99
N GLY A 57 3.97 10.18 -10.41
CA GLY A 57 5.16 10.86 -10.89
C GLY A 57 6.39 10.50 -10.05
N PRO A 58 7.61 10.69 -10.58
CA PRO A 58 8.86 10.44 -9.86
C PRO A 58 9.01 11.29 -8.57
N GLU A 59 8.19 12.33 -8.41
CA GLU A 59 8.14 13.22 -7.25
C GLU A 59 7.09 12.79 -6.19
N GLY A 60 6.59 11.56 -6.28
CA GLY A 60 5.53 10.98 -5.44
C GLY A 60 5.86 10.95 -3.94
N GLY A 61 5.59 12.07 -3.27
CA GLY A 61 5.70 12.19 -1.82
C GLY A 61 4.38 11.92 -1.08
N VAL A 62 3.23 12.25 -1.66
CA VAL A 62 1.91 12.07 -1.03
C VAL A 62 1.04 11.17 -1.88
N ASP A 63 0.34 10.25 -1.23
CA ASP A 63 -0.60 9.36 -1.91
C ASP A 63 -2.02 9.93 -1.86
N ILE A 64 -2.39 10.56 -0.74
CA ILE A 64 -3.76 11.01 -0.49
C ILE A 64 -3.78 12.41 0.13
N TRP A 65 -4.57 13.32 -0.45
CA TRP A 65 -4.90 14.62 0.13
C TRP A 65 -6.29 14.55 0.79
N LEU A 66 -6.37 14.98 2.04
CA LEU A 66 -7.62 15.04 2.80
C LEU A 66 -8.16 16.47 2.78
N HIS A 67 -9.43 16.60 2.42
CA HIS A 67 -10.16 17.86 2.40
C HIS A 67 -11.41 17.77 3.30
N SER A 68 -11.81 18.92 3.83
CA SER A 68 -13.08 19.11 4.53
C SER A 68 -13.92 20.13 3.77
N ARG A 69 -15.23 19.94 3.76
CA ARG A 69 -16.18 20.91 3.18
C ARG A 69 -16.12 22.29 3.85
N SER A 70 -15.65 22.37 5.09
CA SER A 70 -15.56 23.60 5.86
C SER A 70 -14.23 24.35 5.73
N ALA A 71 -13.24 23.78 5.06
CA ALA A 71 -11.90 24.36 4.95
C ALA A 71 -11.54 24.73 3.50
N GLN A 72 -10.85 25.85 3.33
CA GLN A 72 -10.27 26.23 2.04
C GLN A 72 -8.89 25.58 1.92
N GLY A 73 -8.80 24.46 1.19
CA GLY A 73 -7.55 23.72 0.95
C GLY A 73 -7.49 22.35 1.62
N PRO A 74 -6.33 21.66 1.52
CA PRO A 74 -6.12 20.39 2.20
C PRO A 74 -6.00 20.60 3.71
N ILE A 75 -6.64 19.72 4.48
CA ILE A 75 -6.58 19.70 5.95
C ILE A 75 -5.58 18.68 6.49
N GLY A 76 -5.08 17.80 5.62
CA GLY A 76 -4.10 16.80 5.97
C GLY A 76 -3.65 16.01 4.74
N VAL A 77 -2.60 15.22 4.94
CA VAL A 77 -2.02 14.32 3.93
C VAL A 77 -1.85 12.93 4.50
N VAL A 78 -1.95 11.94 3.63
CA VAL A 78 -1.64 10.55 3.96
C VAL A 78 -0.56 10.04 3.03
N GLN A 79 0.46 9.42 3.61
CA GLN A 79 1.45 8.65 2.88
C GLN A 79 1.33 7.17 3.28
N CYS A 80 1.27 6.31 2.27
CA CYS A 80 1.13 4.87 2.35
C CYS A 80 2.43 4.20 1.90
N LYS A 81 2.96 3.28 2.71
CA LYS A 81 4.10 2.45 2.34
C LYS A 81 3.74 0.98 2.43
N HIS A 82 3.58 0.36 1.25
CA HIS A 82 3.34 -1.06 1.10
C HIS A 82 4.64 -1.86 1.23
N TRP A 83 5.18 -1.92 2.44
CA TRP A 83 6.41 -2.65 2.76
C TRP A 83 6.06 -3.98 3.43
N ARG A 84 6.79 -5.04 3.08
CA ARG A 84 6.55 -6.38 3.65
C ARG A 84 7.36 -6.64 4.91
N VAL A 85 8.67 -6.45 4.83
CA VAL A 85 9.61 -6.91 5.87
C VAL A 85 10.26 -5.75 6.61
N ARG A 86 10.56 -4.65 5.92
CA ARG A 86 11.32 -3.54 6.48
C ARG A 86 10.42 -2.64 7.33
N PRO A 87 10.74 -2.41 8.61
CA PRO A 87 10.06 -1.41 9.41
C PRO A 87 10.34 0.02 8.92
N VAL A 88 9.38 0.91 9.11
CA VAL A 88 9.52 2.34 8.84
C VAL A 88 10.41 3.00 9.90
N GLY A 89 11.47 3.67 9.42
CA GLY A 89 12.44 4.37 10.24
C GLY A 89 12.16 5.86 10.36
N VAL A 90 12.94 6.53 11.22
CA VAL A 90 12.84 7.98 11.43
C VAL A 90 13.10 8.77 10.15
N GLN A 91 13.96 8.28 9.26
CA GLN A 91 14.28 8.97 8.00
C GLN A 91 13.03 9.20 7.15
N GLN A 92 12.21 8.16 6.95
CA GLN A 92 10.97 8.26 6.18
C GLN A 92 10.00 9.28 6.77
N LEU A 93 9.92 9.34 8.10
CA LEU A 93 9.08 10.31 8.78
C LEU A 93 9.63 11.73 8.69
N ARG A 94 10.96 11.94 8.69
CA ARG A 94 11.56 13.28 8.47
C ARG A 94 11.25 13.82 7.07
N GLU A 95 11.31 12.96 6.06
CA GLU A 95 10.91 13.30 4.69
C GLU A 95 9.43 13.71 4.65
N PHE A 96 8.57 12.95 5.34
CA PHE A 96 7.14 13.27 5.45
C PHE A 96 6.86 14.59 6.19
N VAL A 97 7.56 14.87 7.30
CA VAL A 97 7.48 16.18 8.00
C VAL A 97 7.87 17.32 7.07
N SER A 98 8.95 17.15 6.30
CA SER A 98 9.43 18.19 5.37
C SER A 98 8.37 18.48 4.30
N LEU A 99 7.70 17.43 3.82
CA LEU A 99 6.57 17.56 2.90
C LEU A 99 5.37 18.27 3.56
N MET A 100 5.00 17.89 4.78
CA MET A 100 3.90 18.57 5.48
C MET A 100 4.19 20.07 5.65
N ALA A 101 5.43 20.41 5.99
CA ALA A 101 5.88 21.79 6.12
C ALA A 101 5.80 22.56 4.80
N SER A 102 6.18 21.97 3.66
CA SER A 102 6.10 22.64 2.35
C SER A 102 4.66 22.95 1.91
N HIS A 103 3.68 22.27 2.51
CA HIS A 103 2.25 22.48 2.25
C HIS A 103 1.49 23.14 3.40
N ASN A 104 2.19 23.66 4.42
CA ASN A 104 1.62 24.28 5.61
C ASN A 104 0.60 23.40 6.35
N LEU A 105 0.85 22.09 6.39
CA LEU A 105 -0.02 21.12 7.05
C LEU A 105 0.48 20.82 8.46
N ALA A 106 -0.42 20.99 9.43
CA ALA A 106 -0.12 20.73 10.85
C ALA A 106 -0.26 19.25 11.23
N ARG A 107 -0.95 18.44 10.42
CA ARG A 107 -1.18 17.01 10.67
C ARG A 107 -1.05 16.20 9.39
N GLY A 108 -0.58 14.97 9.56
CA GLY A 108 -0.48 13.99 8.49
C GLY A 108 -0.56 12.59 9.07
N THR A 109 -0.99 11.63 8.24
CA THR A 109 -1.06 10.23 8.62
C THR A 109 -0.06 9.42 7.80
N TYR A 110 0.76 8.62 8.47
CA TYR A 110 1.70 7.71 7.82
C TYR A 110 1.20 6.28 8.02
N ILE A 111 0.94 5.58 6.91
CA ILE A 111 0.40 4.23 6.91
C ILE A 111 1.43 3.26 6.33
N THR A 112 1.61 2.10 6.95
CA THR A 112 2.40 1.03 6.38
C THR A 112 1.76 -0.34 6.60
N THR A 113 1.99 -1.28 5.68
CA THR A 113 1.66 -2.70 5.90
C THR A 113 2.71 -3.44 6.73
N SER A 114 3.86 -2.81 6.99
CA SER A 114 4.87 -3.32 7.91
C SER A 114 4.65 -2.73 9.31
N THR A 115 5.72 -2.49 10.06
CA THR A 115 5.71 -1.89 11.39
C THR A 115 6.53 -0.60 11.41
N PHE A 116 6.49 0.13 12.53
CA PHE A 116 7.37 1.27 12.79
C PHE A 116 8.45 0.89 13.80
N THR A 117 9.64 1.45 13.63
CA THR A 117 10.66 1.40 14.68
C THR A 117 10.22 2.23 15.90
N ALA A 118 10.70 1.88 17.10
CA ALA A 118 10.37 2.63 18.32
C ALA A 118 10.76 4.12 18.23
N ASP A 119 11.90 4.40 17.61
CA ASP A 119 12.36 5.77 17.36
C ASP A 119 11.46 6.51 16.38
N ALA A 120 10.96 5.84 15.35
CA ALA A 120 10.00 6.42 14.42
C ALA A 120 8.70 6.78 15.12
N LEU A 121 8.15 5.90 15.96
CA LEU A 121 6.93 6.19 16.73
C LEU A 121 7.10 7.38 17.69
N ARG A 122 8.25 7.47 18.37
CA ARG A 122 8.57 8.63 19.22
C ARG A 122 8.64 9.92 18.40
N PHE A 123 9.37 9.89 17.29
CA PHE A 123 9.50 11.03 16.39
C PHE A 123 8.15 11.47 15.81
N ALA A 124 7.30 10.52 15.41
CA ALA A 124 5.96 10.81 14.87
C ALA A 124 5.11 11.61 15.87
N ARG A 125 5.05 11.15 17.13
CA ARG A 125 4.29 11.82 18.19
C ARG A 125 4.75 13.24 18.44
N GLU A 126 6.06 13.48 18.46
CA GLU A 126 6.64 14.82 18.65
C GLU A 126 6.35 15.77 17.48
N ARG A 127 6.02 15.24 16.31
CA ARG A 127 5.82 16.00 15.06
C ARG A 127 4.37 16.05 14.60
N GLY A 128 3.42 15.53 15.38
CA GLY A 128 2.01 15.53 15.02
C GLY A 128 1.67 14.63 13.84
N ILE A 129 2.40 13.52 13.69
CA ILE A 129 2.13 12.49 12.68
C ILE A 129 1.36 11.35 13.34
N ASP A 130 0.20 11.03 12.79
CA ASP A 130 -0.54 9.82 13.13
C ASP A 130 0.07 8.62 12.40
N THR A 131 0.41 7.55 13.11
CA THR A 131 1.00 6.35 12.51
C THR A 131 0.02 5.19 12.54
N LEU A 132 -0.17 4.52 11.42
CA LEU A 132 -0.99 3.30 11.29
C LEU A 132 -0.17 2.19 10.65
N ASP A 133 0.16 1.15 11.41
CA ASP A 133 0.80 -0.05 10.87
C ASP A 133 -0.25 -1.07 10.39
N GLY A 134 0.20 -2.24 9.92
CA GLY A 134 -0.70 -3.26 9.40
C GLY A 134 -1.73 -3.71 10.44
N GLU A 135 -1.34 -3.84 11.70
CA GLU A 135 -2.25 -4.23 12.77
C GLU A 135 -3.24 -3.11 13.10
N GLY A 136 -2.77 -1.88 13.27
CA GLY A 136 -3.61 -0.71 13.52
C GLY A 136 -4.62 -0.46 12.39
N LEU A 137 -4.24 -0.74 11.13
CA LEU A 137 -5.15 -0.66 9.99
C LEU A 137 -6.25 -1.72 10.05
N LEU A 138 -5.91 -2.97 10.41
CA LEU A 138 -6.91 -4.04 10.61
C LEU A 138 -7.87 -3.70 11.75
N GLN A 139 -7.36 -3.15 12.86
CA GLN A 139 -8.19 -2.69 13.97
C GLN A 139 -9.15 -1.57 13.54
N LEU A 140 -8.68 -0.62 12.73
CA LEU A 140 -9.51 0.47 12.20
C LEU A 140 -10.59 -0.03 11.24
N ILE A 141 -10.28 -1.08 10.45
CA ILE A 141 -11.25 -1.74 9.58
C ILE A 141 -12.28 -2.53 10.40
N ALA A 142 -11.86 -3.21 11.45
CA ALA A 142 -12.75 -3.98 12.33
C ALA A 142 -13.80 -3.11 13.05
N GLN A 143 -13.52 -1.81 13.22
CA GLN A 143 -14.46 -0.83 13.78
C GLN A 143 -15.56 -0.39 12.79
N ARG A 144 -15.47 -0.78 11.52
CA ARG A 144 -16.45 -0.43 10.48
C ARG A 144 -17.65 -1.37 10.52
N SER A 145 -18.79 -0.93 9.96
CA SER A 145 -19.95 -1.80 9.80
C SER A 145 -19.61 -2.98 8.87
N SER A 146 -20.32 -4.10 8.99
CA SER A 146 -20.08 -5.28 8.13
C SER A 146 -20.19 -4.94 6.64
N GLU A 147 -21.11 -4.05 6.25
CA GLU A 147 -21.24 -3.56 4.88
C GLU A 147 -20.01 -2.76 4.43
N GLN A 148 -19.51 -1.87 5.27
CA GLN A 148 -18.30 -1.09 4.99
C GLN A 148 -17.07 -1.99 4.87
N GLN A 149 -16.93 -2.98 5.75
CA GLN A 149 -15.84 -3.96 5.71
C GLN A 149 -15.88 -4.76 4.39
N GLN A 150 -17.06 -5.24 3.99
CA GLN A 150 -17.22 -5.99 2.74
C GLN A 150 -16.93 -5.12 1.51
N SER A 151 -17.36 -3.86 1.52
CA SER A 151 -17.08 -2.90 0.46
C SER A 151 -15.58 -2.63 0.33
N LEU A 152 -14.86 -2.45 1.44
CA LEU A 152 -13.41 -2.28 1.43
C LEU A 152 -12.70 -3.54 0.90
N LEU A 153 -13.20 -4.73 1.26
CA LEU A 153 -12.57 -5.99 0.87
C LEU A 153 -12.74 -6.25 -0.62
N ALA A 154 -13.96 -6.04 -1.15
CA ALA A 154 -14.22 -6.06 -2.58
C ALA A 154 -13.36 -5.03 -3.32
N HIS A 155 -13.18 -3.84 -2.75
CA HIS A 155 -12.30 -2.82 -3.31
C HIS A 155 -10.83 -3.26 -3.30
N ALA A 156 -10.34 -3.96 -2.28
CA ALA A 156 -8.95 -4.43 -2.24
C ALA A 156 -8.62 -5.40 -3.40
N TYR A 157 -9.56 -6.28 -3.75
CA TYR A 157 -9.40 -7.33 -4.76
C TYR A 157 -9.94 -6.97 -6.15
N GLU A 158 -10.27 -5.71 -6.41
CA GLU A 158 -10.79 -5.28 -7.70
C GLU A 158 -9.71 -5.28 -8.80
N GLY A 159 -10.04 -5.87 -9.95
CA GLY A 159 -9.19 -5.93 -11.12
C GLY A 159 -7.94 -6.76 -10.91
N GLU A 160 -6.83 -6.35 -11.50
CA GLU A 160 -5.54 -7.06 -11.38
C GLU A 160 -4.83 -6.64 -10.09
N TYR A 161 -5.44 -7.02 -8.96
CA TYR A 161 -5.06 -6.57 -7.63
C TYR A 161 -3.65 -7.00 -7.22
N TRP A 162 -3.15 -8.09 -7.80
CA TRP A 162 -1.87 -8.71 -7.48
C TRP A 162 -0.74 -8.19 -8.38
N ARG A 163 -1.07 -7.69 -9.57
CA ARG A 163 -0.08 -7.33 -10.59
C ARG A 163 0.41 -5.90 -10.32
N PRO A 164 1.72 -5.68 -10.11
CA PRO A 164 2.23 -4.37 -9.75
C PRO A 164 1.89 -3.29 -10.79
N THR A 165 1.56 -2.12 -10.28
CA THR A 165 1.46 -0.91 -11.09
C THR A 165 2.84 -0.26 -11.20
N CYS A 166 3.19 0.31 -12.36
CA CYS A 166 4.44 1.02 -12.56
C CYS A 166 4.45 2.33 -11.75
N GLY A 167 5.40 2.48 -10.83
CA GLY A 167 5.51 3.69 -9.99
C GLY A 167 5.82 4.97 -10.77
N SER A 168 6.34 4.85 -12.00
CA SER A 168 6.69 6.01 -12.84
C SER A 168 5.56 6.47 -13.76
N CYS A 169 4.79 5.56 -14.39
CA CYS A 169 3.79 5.92 -15.39
C CYS A 169 2.38 5.38 -15.11
N GLY A 170 2.18 4.59 -14.06
CA GLY A 170 0.87 4.08 -13.65
C GLY A 170 0.32 2.92 -14.47
N LEU A 171 1.05 2.40 -15.47
CA LEU A 171 0.64 1.22 -16.23
C LEU A 171 0.97 -0.07 -15.48
N LYS A 172 0.13 -1.10 -15.65
CA LYS A 172 0.43 -2.42 -15.11
C LYS A 172 1.72 -2.98 -15.70
N MET A 173 2.51 -3.60 -14.84
CA MET A 173 3.82 -4.14 -15.21
C MET A 173 3.70 -5.57 -15.74
N VAL A 174 4.70 -5.98 -16.51
CA VAL A 174 4.81 -7.33 -17.09
C VAL A 174 5.96 -8.04 -16.39
N GLU A 175 5.76 -9.31 -16.03
CA GLU A 175 6.82 -10.13 -15.47
C GLU A 175 7.81 -10.54 -16.57
N VAL A 176 9.08 -10.30 -16.33
CA VAL A 176 10.18 -10.61 -17.25
C VAL A 176 11.08 -11.64 -16.59
N SER A 177 11.14 -12.82 -17.19
CA SER A 177 12.07 -13.88 -16.81
C SER A 177 13.37 -13.77 -17.62
N PRO A 178 14.55 -13.69 -16.98
CA PRO A 178 15.83 -13.66 -17.69
C PRO A 178 16.08 -14.98 -18.43
N ARG A 179 16.67 -14.91 -19.64
CA ARG A 179 16.91 -16.08 -20.51
C ARG A 179 18.00 -17.02 -19.99
N THR A 180 18.88 -16.52 -19.13
CA THR A 180 19.95 -17.27 -18.46
C THR A 180 19.90 -16.86 -16.98
N GLY A 181 20.14 -17.83 -16.08
CA GLY A 181 19.84 -17.79 -14.64
C GLY A 181 19.76 -16.41 -13.96
N GLY A 182 18.74 -16.22 -13.12
CA GLY A 182 18.52 -15.00 -12.34
C GLY A 182 17.08 -14.94 -11.83
N ALA A 183 16.81 -14.05 -10.87
CA ALA A 183 15.44 -13.77 -10.44
C ALA A 183 14.70 -12.95 -11.51
N GLY A 184 13.42 -13.25 -11.71
CA GLY A 184 12.54 -12.44 -12.54
C GLY A 184 12.38 -11.02 -11.99
N PHE A 185 11.99 -10.09 -12.85
CA PHE A 185 11.65 -8.72 -12.47
C PHE A 185 10.39 -8.24 -13.19
N TRP A 186 9.71 -7.27 -12.62
CA TRP A 186 8.62 -6.56 -13.27
C TRP A 186 9.19 -5.46 -14.15
N GLY A 187 8.89 -5.49 -15.45
CA GLY A 187 9.19 -4.44 -16.41
C GLY A 187 7.95 -3.60 -16.73
N CYS A 188 8.13 -2.30 -16.99
CA CYS A 188 7.03 -1.46 -17.45
C CYS A 188 6.54 -1.88 -18.86
N ALA A 189 5.22 -1.95 -19.05
CA ALA A 189 4.61 -2.28 -20.34
C ALA A 189 4.83 -1.22 -21.44
N ASP A 190 5.17 0.02 -21.07
CA ASP A 190 5.39 1.14 -22.00
C ASP A 190 6.87 1.30 -22.38
N LEU A 191 7.63 0.20 -22.40
CA LEU A 191 8.98 0.20 -22.95
C LEU A 191 8.92 0.55 -24.46
N PRO A 192 9.79 1.43 -25.01
CA PRO A 192 10.97 2.04 -24.41
C PRO A 192 10.75 3.37 -23.68
N ARG A 193 9.52 3.90 -23.65
CA ARG A 193 9.19 5.22 -23.10
C ARG A 193 9.30 5.26 -21.57
N CYS A 194 9.03 4.14 -20.91
CA CYS A 194 9.25 3.97 -19.48
C CYS A 194 10.15 2.75 -19.21
N ARG A 195 11.23 2.95 -18.46
CA ARG A 195 12.24 1.92 -18.13
C ARG A 195 12.21 1.51 -16.65
N PHE A 196 11.17 1.89 -15.91
CA PHE A 196 11.02 1.53 -14.51
C PHE A 196 10.90 0.02 -14.33
N THR A 197 11.55 -0.52 -13.31
CA THR A 197 11.53 -1.94 -12.96
C THR A 197 11.32 -2.14 -11.47
N LEU A 198 10.75 -3.29 -11.09
CA LEU A 198 10.64 -3.73 -9.70
C LEU A 198 11.13 -5.17 -9.57
N PRO A 199 11.76 -5.57 -8.45
CA PRO A 199 12.08 -6.96 -8.21
C PRO A 199 10.80 -7.81 -8.06
N VAL A 200 10.81 -9.05 -8.56
CA VAL A 200 9.80 -10.03 -8.16
C VAL A 200 10.14 -10.47 -6.73
N VAL A 201 9.25 -10.17 -5.78
CA VAL A 201 9.41 -10.63 -4.40
C VAL A 201 8.92 -12.08 -4.33
N PRO A 202 9.76 -13.05 -3.89
CA PRO A 202 9.37 -14.45 -3.80
C PRO A 202 8.06 -14.61 -3.03
N GLN A 203 7.22 -15.53 -3.51
CA GLN A 203 6.00 -15.91 -2.82
C GLN A 203 6.43 -16.76 -1.63
N ALA A 204 6.33 -16.20 -0.42
CA ALA A 204 6.40 -16.98 0.81
C ALA A 204 5.13 -17.82 0.98
#